data_AF-A2A142-F1
#
_entry.id   AF-A2A142-F1
#
_cell.length_a   1.000
_cell.length_b   1.000
_cell.length_c   1.000
_cell.angle_alpha   90.00
_cell.angle_beta   90.00
_cell.angle_gamma   90.00
#
_symmetry.space_group_name_H-M   'P 1'
#
loop_
_entity.id
_entity.type
_entity.pdbx_description
1 polymer ?
#
loop_
_entity_poly.entity_id
_entity_poly.type
_entity_poly.pdbx_seq_one_letter_code
_entity_poly.pdbx_strand_id
1 'polypeptide(L)'
;MTEHIPVRKRKGAETRARRTMTAKEGAARLGVSPRTIQRIIAEPREEFEARARERRERAAELRASGLKYKEIAEEMGISTGAVGALLHEARKYSVSS
;
A
#
# COMPACT_ATOMS: atom_id res chain seq x y z
N MET A 1 -17.35 -36.88 8.87
CA MET A 1 -16.96 -36.11 10.07
C MET A 1 -15.62 -35.47 9.76
N THR A 2 -15.63 -34.29 9.15
CA THR A 2 -14.40 -33.61 8.74
C THR A 2 -13.92 -32.80 9.94
N GLU A 3 -12.81 -33.22 10.53
CA GLU A 3 -12.21 -32.60 11.71
C GLU A 3 -11.96 -31.10 11.48
N HIS A 4 -12.59 -30.29 12.32
CA HIS A 4 -12.39 -28.85 12.36
C HIS A 4 -11.03 -28.58 13.02
N ILE A 5 -10.01 -28.23 12.24
CA ILE A 5 -8.70 -27.82 12.76
C ILE A 5 -8.83 -26.38 13.30
N PRO A 6 -8.63 -26.14 14.61
CA PRO A 6 -8.65 -24.79 15.15
C PRO A 6 -7.33 -24.07 14.83
N VAL A 7 -7.44 -22.95 14.11
CA VAL A 7 -6.29 -22.05 13.88
C VAL A 7 -5.91 -21.33 15.18
N ARG A 8 -4.89 -21.87 15.86
CA ARG A 8 -4.29 -21.30 17.06
C ARG A 8 -3.67 -19.91 16.78
N LYS A 9 -4.34 -18.90 17.33
CA LYS A 9 -3.89 -17.55 17.77
C LYS A 9 -2.55 -17.04 17.18
N ARG A 10 -2.64 -16.14 16.19
CA ARG A 10 -1.61 -15.12 15.93
C ARG A 10 -2.19 -13.76 16.30
N LYS A 11 -1.83 -13.22 17.48
CA LYS A 11 -2.11 -11.81 17.82
C LYS A 11 -1.22 -10.94 16.92
N GLY A 12 -1.81 -10.33 15.91
CA GLY A 12 -1.20 -9.27 15.09
C GLY A 12 -2.30 -8.32 14.64
N ALA A 13 -2.23 -7.08 15.12
CA ALA A 13 -3.11 -5.92 14.87
C ALA A 13 -4.63 -6.21 14.89
N GLU A 14 -5.32 -5.70 15.91
CA GLU A 14 -6.75 -5.93 16.21
C GLU A 14 -7.74 -5.53 15.11
N THR A 15 -7.29 -4.88 14.02
CA THR A 15 -8.15 -4.65 12.85
C THR A 15 -7.36 -4.77 11.54
N ARG A 16 -6.89 -5.97 11.20
CA ARG A 16 -6.60 -6.27 9.78
C ARG A 16 -7.94 -6.27 9.07
N ALA A 17 -8.24 -5.26 8.24
CA ALA A 17 -9.35 -5.33 7.29
C ALA A 17 -9.33 -6.74 6.69
N ARG A 18 -10.37 -7.52 6.99
CA ARG A 18 -10.36 -8.98 6.82
C ARG A 18 -9.93 -9.25 5.38
N ARG A 19 -8.79 -9.92 5.16
CA ARG A 19 -8.50 -10.49 3.85
C ARG A 19 -9.68 -11.41 3.55
N THR A 20 -10.53 -11.02 2.62
CA THR A 20 -11.72 -11.79 2.22
C THR A 20 -11.32 -13.16 1.69
N MET A 21 -10.11 -13.27 1.14
CA MET A 21 -9.49 -14.51 0.70
C MET A 21 -7.97 -14.32 0.57
N THR A 22 -7.18 -15.35 0.85
CA THR A 22 -5.74 -15.39 0.54
C THR A 22 -5.51 -15.90 -0.88
N ALA A 23 -4.37 -15.56 -1.48
CA ALA A 23 -4.00 -16.09 -2.80
C ALA A 23 -3.95 -17.63 -2.85
N LYS A 24 -3.64 -18.29 -1.72
CA LYS A 24 -3.62 -19.75 -1.61
C LYS A 24 -5.03 -20.34 -1.66
N GLU A 25 -5.99 -19.71 -0.99
CA GLU A 25 -7.39 -20.12 -1.00
C GLU A 25 -8.04 -19.89 -2.36
N GLY A 26 -7.78 -18.73 -2.99
CA GLY A 26 -8.26 -18.45 -4.35
C GLY A 26 -7.68 -19.40 -5.39
N ALA A 27 -6.41 -19.76 -5.26
CA ALA A 27 -5.73 -20.74 -6.10
C ALA A 27 -6.40 -22.12 -6.02
N ALA A 28 -6.65 -22.60 -4.80
CA ALA A 28 -7.30 -23.89 -4.58
C ALA A 28 -8.73 -23.92 -5.14
N ARG A 29 -9.48 -22.82 -5.03
CA ARG A 29 -10.85 -22.72 -5.54
C ARG A 29 -10.93 -22.69 -7.06
N LEU A 30 -9.95 -22.07 -7.72
CA LEU A 30 -9.95 -21.84 -9.17
C LEU A 30 -9.06 -22.82 -9.93
N GLY A 31 -8.36 -23.73 -9.25
CA GLY A 31 -7.45 -24.69 -9.87
C GLY A 31 -6.21 -24.04 -10.51
N VAL A 32 -5.82 -22.85 -10.06
CA VAL A 32 -4.67 -22.10 -10.61
C VAL A 32 -3.57 -21.94 -9.57
N SER A 33 -2.39 -21.49 -10.00
CA SER A 33 -1.29 -21.20 -9.05
C SER A 33 -1.57 -19.94 -8.22
N PRO A 34 -1.11 -19.87 -6.95
CA PRO A 34 -1.20 -18.64 -6.14
C PRO A 34 -0.54 -17.43 -6.81
N ARG A 35 0.50 -17.67 -7.62
CA ARG A 35 1.19 -16.63 -8.40
C ARG A 35 0.31 -16.05 -9.50
N THR A 36 -0.59 -16.85 -10.08
CA THR A 36 -1.61 -16.38 -11.03
C THR A 36 -2.62 -15.47 -10.33
N ILE A 37 -3.12 -15.87 -9.17
CA ILE A 37 -4.04 -15.05 -8.36
C ILE A 37 -3.37 -13.73 -7.96
N GLN A 38 -2.11 -13.77 -7.51
CA GLN A 38 -1.35 -12.56 -7.18
C GLN A 38 -1.18 -11.65 -8.38
N ARG A 39 -0.90 -12.19 -9.57
CA ARG A 39 -0.76 -11.41 -10.81
C ARG A 39 -2.07 -10.75 -11.23
N ILE A 40 -3.20 -11.45 -11.09
CA ILE A 40 -4.53 -10.93 -11.42
C ILE A 40 -4.94 -9.80 -10.45
N ILE A 41 -4.63 -9.96 -9.15
CA ILE A 41 -4.97 -8.97 -8.12
C ILE A 41 -4.00 -7.80 -8.10
N ALA A 42 -2.75 -8.00 -8.54
CA ALA A 42 -1.75 -6.94 -8.59
C ALA A 42 -2.22 -5.83 -9.52
N GLU A 43 -2.19 -4.60 -9.01
CA GLU A 43 -2.35 -3.40 -9.81
C GLU A 43 -1.25 -3.38 -10.90
N PRO A 44 -1.58 -2.99 -12.15
CA PRO A 44 -0.61 -2.79 -13.21
C PRO A 44 0.53 -1.88 -12.74
N ARG A 45 1.77 -2.21 -13.15
CA ARG A 45 2.96 -1.52 -12.67
C ARG A 45 2.90 -0.01 -12.95
N GLU A 46 2.42 0.36 -14.14
CA GLU A 46 2.28 1.74 -14.58
C GLU A 46 1.28 2.52 -13.70
N GLU A 47 0.14 1.92 -13.37
CA GLU A 47 -0.86 2.53 -12.48
C GLU A 47 -0.31 2.72 -11.06
N PHE A 48 0.42 1.74 -10.55
CA PHE A 48 1.10 1.86 -9.25
C PHE A 48 2.11 3.01 -9.24
N GLU A 49 2.93 3.11 -10.29
CA GLU A 49 3.93 4.17 -10.43
C GLU A 49 3.30 5.54 -10.60
N ALA A 50 2.20 5.65 -11.35
CA ALA A 50 1.43 6.87 -11.52
C ALA A 50 0.86 7.36 -10.18
N ARG A 51 0.20 6.48 -9.40
CA ARG A 51 -0.28 6.85 -8.06
C ARG A 51 0.86 7.24 -7.12
N ALA A 52 2.00 6.56 -7.20
CA ALA A 52 3.17 6.92 -6.41
C ALA A 52 3.74 8.29 -6.82
N ARG A 53 3.72 8.63 -8.11
CA ARG A 53 4.12 9.94 -8.64
C ARG A 53 3.18 11.04 -8.13
N GLU A 54 1.88 10.86 -8.30
CA GLU A 54 0.86 11.81 -7.86
C GLU A 54 0.98 12.12 -6.36
N ARG A 55 1.20 11.11 -5.52
CA ARG A 55 1.39 11.31 -4.07
C ARG A 55 2.65 12.12 -3.74
N ARG A 56 3.74 11.93 -4.49
CA ARG A 56 4.98 12.69 -4.31
C ARG A 56 4.80 14.13 -4.75
N GLU A 57 4.15 14.35 -5.89
CA GLU A 57 3.84 15.68 -6.41
C GLU A 57 2.94 16.45 -5.45
N ARG A 58 1.86 15.83 -4.97
CA ARG A 58 0.96 16.46 -4.00
C ARG A 58 1.67 16.87 -2.71
N ALA A 59 2.54 16.01 -2.18
CA ALA A 59 3.34 16.36 -1.00
C ALA A 59 4.30 17.53 -1.28
N ALA A 60 4.92 17.55 -2.46
CA ALA A 60 5.83 18.62 -2.87
C ALA A 60 5.11 19.96 -3.09
N GLU A 61 3.93 19.96 -3.71
CA GLU A 61 3.06 21.14 -3.89
C GLU A 61 2.67 21.75 -2.54
N LEU A 62 2.16 20.92 -1.62
CA LEU A 62 1.79 21.37 -0.28
C LEU A 62 3.00 21.94 0.46
N ARG A 63 4.18 21.32 0.28
CA ARG A 63 5.41 21.84 0.85
C ARG A 63 5.83 23.18 0.24
N ALA A 64 5.68 23.35 -1.07
CA ALA A 64 5.98 24.58 -1.79
C ALA A 64 5.03 25.72 -1.38
N SER A 65 3.77 25.42 -1.07
CA SER A 65 2.81 26.38 -0.53
C SER A 65 3.07 26.81 0.92
N GLY A 66 4.10 26.24 1.58
CA GLY A 66 4.57 26.68 2.89
C GLY A 66 4.04 25.87 4.08
N LEU A 67 3.23 24.83 3.85
CA LEU A 67 2.73 23.98 4.93
C LEU A 67 3.87 23.25 5.66
N LYS A 68 3.70 23.08 6.97
CA LYS A 68 4.57 22.28 7.82
C LYS A 68 4.26 20.79 7.63
N TYR A 69 5.22 19.94 7.98
CA TYR A 69 5.11 18.49 7.82
C TYR A 69 3.89 17.87 8.52
N LYS A 70 3.45 18.45 9.64
CA LYS A 70 2.25 18.01 10.36
C LYS A 70 0.97 18.32 9.60
N GLU A 71 0.86 19.52 9.04
CA GLU A 71 -0.30 19.96 8.27
C GLU A 71 -0.43 19.16 6.97
N ILE A 72 0.71 18.89 6.30
CA ILE A 72 0.75 18.01 5.12
C ILE A 72 0.31 16.59 5.49
N ALA A 73 0.73 16.08 6.65
CA ALA A 73 0.37 14.75 7.10
C ALA A 73 -1.14 14.63 7.38
N GLU A 74 -1.73 15.65 8.00
CA GLU A 74 -3.17 15.75 8.24
C GLU A 74 -3.96 15.85 6.93
N GLU A 75 -3.56 16.73 6.02
CA GLU A 75 -4.18 16.92 4.71
C GLU A 75 -4.15 15.64 3.86
N MET A 76 -3.05 14.90 3.90
CA MET A 76 -2.90 13.66 3.14
C MET A 76 -3.39 12.41 3.88
N GLY A 77 -3.81 12.53 5.15
CA GLY A 77 -4.22 11.40 5.99
C GLY A 77 -3.12 10.36 6.23
N ILE A 78 -1.85 10.80 6.33
CA ILE A 78 -0.68 9.93 6.53
C ILE A 78 0.12 10.34 7.77
N SER A 79 1.16 9.57 8.12
CA SER A 79 2.08 9.97 9.18
C SER A 79 3.07 11.04 8.72
N THR A 80 3.57 11.84 9.65
CA THR A 80 4.63 12.84 9.40
C THR A 80 5.90 12.22 8.84
N GLY A 81 6.26 11.02 9.29
CA GLY A 81 7.39 10.25 8.74
C GLY A 81 7.17 9.86 7.28
N ALA A 82 5.94 9.51 6.89
CA ALA A 82 5.60 9.21 5.51
C ALA A 82 5.70 10.45 4.60
N VAL A 83 5.32 11.64 5.09
CA VAL A 83 5.55 12.91 4.37
C VAL A 83 7.03 13.13 4.10
N GLY A 84 7.89 12.90 5.10
CA GLY A 84 9.34 13.02 4.94
C GLY A 84 9.90 12.09 3.87
N ALA A 85 9.45 10.84 3.84
CA ALA A 85 9.82 9.87 2.81
C ALA A 85 9.36 10.33 1.41
N LEU A 86 8.12 10.80 1.27
CA LEU A 86 7.57 11.30 0.00
C LEU A 86 8.36 12.50 -0.54
N LEU A 87 8.74 13.45 0.33
CA LEU A 87 9.53 14.62 -0.07
C LEU A 87 10.97 14.25 -0.45
N HIS A 88 11.58 13.31 0.29
CA HIS A 88 12.90 12.79 -0.04
C HIS A 88 12.89 12.09 -1.41
N GLU A 89 11.89 11.27 -1.68
CA GLU A 89 11.70 10.66 -2.98
C GLU A 89 11.44 11.72 -4.05
N ALA A 90 10.53 12.67 -3.84
CA ALA A 90 10.27 13.75 -4.81
C ALA A 90 11.57 14.46 -5.24
N ARG A 91 12.48 14.77 -4.30
CA ARG A 91 13.79 15.34 -4.59
C ARG A 91 14.71 14.41 -5.39
N LYS A 92 14.71 13.11 -5.08
CA LYS A 92 15.53 12.14 -5.82
C LYS A 92 15.09 12.03 -7.28
N TYR A 93 13.78 12.05 -7.52
CA TYR A 93 13.22 11.94 -8.86
C TYR A 93 13.27 13.27 -9.64
N SER A 94 13.28 14.44 -8.97
CA SER A 94 13.46 15.72 -9.65
C SER A 94 14.90 15.96 -10.13
N VAL A 95 15.89 15.38 -9.46
CA VAL A 95 17.32 15.49 -9.84
C VAL A 95 17.74 14.46 -10.90
N SER A 96 16.95 13.40 -11.06
CA SER A 96 17.24 12.30 -12.01
C SER A 96 16.50 12.46 -13.35
N SER A 97 15.84 13.59 -13.58
CA SER A 97 15.04 13.88 -14.78
C SER A 97 15.73 14.87 -15.72
#